data_AF-A0AAU6WC88-F1
#
_entry.id   AF-A0AAU6WC88-F1
#
_cell.length_a   1.000
_cell.length_b   1.000
_cell.length_c   1.000
_cell.angle_alpha   90.00
_cell.angle_beta   90.00
_cell.angle_gamma   90.00
#
_symmetry.space_group_name_H-M   'P 1'
#
loop_
_entity.id
_entity.type
_entity.pdbx_description
1 polymer ?
#
loop_
_entity_poly.entity_id
_entity_poly.type
_entity_poly.pdbx_seq_one_letter_code
_entity_poly.pdbx_strand_id
1 'polypeptide(L)'
;MEDFENLDLWIKWTQSENERTVLNLRAEIEEYGYALIAFRLPNQQQFIGTTLGLSWEEHPEIISMADDAEEVLALLQHLADEVIVHGRIFESGTQSTTFFKEVRFLEFDLDLSVLGFIDEVLQGLNPEWIMCQVSTNPRLMNAEDTELVSRNVA
;
A
#
# COMPACT_ATOMS: atom_id res chain seq x y z
N MET A 1 -22.33 -37.42 11.93
CA MET A 1 -21.58 -36.18 11.66
C MET A 1 -22.11 -35.22 12.69
N GLU A 2 -21.31 -34.86 13.69
CA GLU A 2 -21.77 -33.96 14.76
C GLU A 2 -21.83 -32.53 14.21
N ASP A 3 -22.98 -31.88 14.36
CA ASP A 3 -23.19 -30.49 13.94
C ASP A 3 -22.40 -29.56 14.86
N PHE A 4 -21.31 -29.01 14.33
CA PHE A 4 -20.52 -27.94 14.95
C PHE A 4 -21.23 -26.57 14.88
N GLU A 5 -22.48 -26.52 14.44
CA GLU A 5 -23.22 -25.28 14.14
C GLU A 5 -23.46 -24.36 15.35
N ASN A 6 -23.23 -24.84 16.58
CA ASN A 6 -23.42 -24.06 17.82
C ASN A 6 -22.19 -24.08 18.75
N LEU A 7 -20.98 -24.10 18.20
CA LEU A 7 -19.76 -24.03 19.01
C LEU A 7 -19.49 -22.59 19.47
N ASP A 8 -19.62 -22.33 20.78
CA ASP A 8 -19.14 -21.09 21.38
C ASP A 8 -17.61 -21.06 21.41
N LEU A 9 -17.01 -20.45 20.38
CA LEU A 9 -15.56 -20.29 20.26
C LEU A 9 -15.09 -18.99 20.92
N TRP A 10 -14.15 -19.11 21.85
CA TRP A 10 -13.51 -17.98 22.50
C TRP A 10 -12.01 -17.99 22.20
N ILE A 11 -11.54 -16.98 21.47
CA ILE A 11 -10.11 -16.82 21.17
C ILE A 11 -9.54 -15.74 22.07
N LYS A 12 -8.59 -16.13 22.93
CA LYS A 12 -7.76 -15.18 23.68
C LYS A 12 -6.41 -15.05 22.99
N TRP A 13 -6.19 -13.92 22.33
CA TRP A 13 -4.89 -13.60 21.77
C TRP A 13 -3.88 -13.31 22.89
N THR A 14 -2.74 -13.98 22.86
CA THR A 14 -1.61 -13.73 23.77
C THR A 14 -0.57 -12.79 23.17
N GLN A 15 -0.62 -12.62 21.85
CA GLN A 15 0.20 -11.68 21.09
C GLN A 15 -0.33 -10.26 21.22
N SER A 16 0.58 -9.30 21.12
CA SER A 16 0.26 -7.88 20.97
C SER A 16 -0.51 -7.61 19.67
N GLU A 17 -1.06 -6.41 19.55
CA GLU A 17 -1.70 -5.97 18.30
C GLU A 17 -0.71 -5.92 17.15
N ASN A 18 0.48 -5.37 17.37
CA ASN A 18 1.53 -5.30 16.34
C ASN A 18 1.96 -6.69 15.86
N GLU A 19 2.22 -7.64 16.77
CA GLU A 19 2.59 -9.01 16.38
C GLU A 19 1.50 -9.69 15.53
N ARG A 20 0.23 -9.44 15.85
CA ARG A 20 -0.89 -9.96 15.05
C ARG A 20 -0.97 -9.29 13.68
N THR A 21 -0.77 -7.98 13.61
CA THR A 21 -0.72 -7.23 12.34
C THR A 21 0.40 -7.78 11.46
N VAL A 22 1.61 -7.97 12.01
CA VAL A 22 2.75 -8.53 11.27
C VAL A 22 2.45 -9.92 10.74
N LEU A 23 1.87 -10.80 11.57
CA LEU A 23 1.54 -12.16 11.16
C LEU A 23 0.48 -12.19 10.04
N ASN A 24 -0.56 -11.38 10.17
CA ASN A 24 -1.62 -11.33 9.15
C ASN A 24 -1.11 -10.75 7.83
N LEU A 25 -0.32 -9.66 7.87
CA LEU A 25 0.25 -9.07 6.65
C LEU A 25 1.22 -10.02 5.95
N ARG A 26 2.04 -10.76 6.72
CA ARG A 26 2.92 -11.78 6.14
C ARG A 26 2.13 -12.94 5.52
N ALA A 27 1.02 -13.36 6.13
CA ALA A 27 0.16 -14.40 5.57
C ALA A 27 -0.47 -13.95 4.25
N GLU A 28 -0.93 -12.70 4.15
CA GLU A 28 -1.43 -12.10 2.89
C GLU A 28 -0.33 -12.06 1.82
N ILE A 29 0.89 -11.63 2.16
CA ILE A 29 2.04 -11.62 1.24
C ILE A 29 2.37 -13.05 0.77
N GLU A 30 2.37 -14.04 1.66
CA GLU A 30 2.67 -15.43 1.30
C GLU A 30 1.61 -16.03 0.38
N GLU A 31 0.34 -15.72 0.59
CA GLU A 31 -0.77 -16.25 -0.20
C GLU A 31 -0.94 -15.52 -1.55
N TYR A 32 -0.82 -14.19 -1.56
CA TYR A 32 -1.18 -13.36 -2.71
C TYR A 32 0.00 -12.63 -3.36
N GLY A 33 1.20 -12.70 -2.79
CA GLY A 33 2.38 -11.95 -3.23
C GLY A 33 2.42 -10.50 -2.72
N TYR A 34 1.34 -10.02 -2.10
CA TYR A 34 1.28 -8.69 -1.51
C TYR A 34 0.28 -8.59 -0.35
N ALA A 35 0.43 -7.55 0.46
CA ALA A 35 -0.55 -7.06 1.41
C ALA A 35 -0.76 -5.56 1.20
N LEU A 36 -1.93 -5.07 1.61
CA LEU A 36 -2.30 -3.66 1.51
C LEU A 36 -2.59 -3.11 2.89
N ILE A 37 -2.07 -1.92 3.17
CA ILE A 37 -2.43 -1.16 4.36
C ILE A 37 -2.86 0.24 3.97
N ALA A 38 -3.80 0.80 4.71
CA ALA A 38 -4.15 2.22 4.64
C ALA A 38 -4.19 2.80 6.04
N PHE A 39 -3.61 3.97 6.20
CA PHE A 39 -3.52 4.67 7.48
C PHE A 39 -3.63 6.17 7.25
N ARG A 40 -3.79 6.92 8.34
CA ARG A 40 -3.87 8.38 8.32
C ARG A 40 -2.91 8.93 9.36
N LEU A 41 -2.01 9.81 8.92
CA LEU A 41 -1.12 10.51 9.83
C LEU A 41 -1.90 11.55 10.64
N PRO A 42 -1.48 11.85 11.89
CA PRO A 42 -2.05 12.95 12.65
C PRO A 42 -2.01 14.26 11.83
N ASN A 43 -3.13 14.97 11.75
CA ASN A 43 -3.32 16.23 11.02
C ASN A 43 -3.36 16.13 9.49
N GLN A 44 -3.36 14.93 8.91
CA GLN A 44 -3.64 14.75 7.48
C GLN A 44 -5.11 14.41 7.24
N GLN A 45 -5.68 14.99 6.19
CA GLN A 45 -7.06 14.69 5.79
C GLN A 45 -7.14 13.40 4.97
N GLN A 46 -6.11 13.13 4.17
CA GLN A 46 -6.07 12.00 3.24
C GLN A 46 -5.58 10.73 3.95
N PHE A 47 -6.07 9.58 3.48
CA PHE A 47 -5.47 8.29 3.75
C PHE A 47 -4.24 8.10 2.89
N ILE A 48 -3.22 7.50 3.47
CA ILE A 48 -2.04 7.00 2.79
C ILE A 48 -2.19 5.49 2.72
N GLY A 49 -2.27 4.94 1.51
CA GLY A 49 -2.25 3.52 1.26
C GLY A 49 -0.88 3.09 0.78
N THR A 50 -0.47 1.86 1.11
CA THR A 50 0.73 1.27 0.53
C THR A 50 0.58 -0.22 0.28
N THR A 51 1.26 -0.70 -0.77
CA THR A 51 1.56 -2.12 -0.95
C THR A 51 2.73 -2.52 -0.04
N LEU A 52 2.78 -3.81 0.29
CA LEU A 52 3.91 -4.50 0.90
C LEU A 52 4.00 -5.86 0.21
N GLY A 53 5.15 -6.28 -0.30
CA GLY A 53 5.27 -7.59 -0.97
C GLY A 53 5.85 -7.52 -2.37
N LEU A 54 5.66 -6.39 -3.06
CA LEU A 54 6.09 -6.24 -4.45
C LEU A 54 7.61 -6.28 -4.59
N SER A 55 8.33 -5.90 -3.55
CA SER A 55 9.80 -5.93 -3.52
C SER A 55 10.39 -7.32 -3.72
N TRP A 56 9.66 -8.38 -3.33
CA TRP A 56 10.11 -9.75 -3.58
C TRP A 56 10.03 -10.13 -5.06
N GLU A 57 9.23 -9.42 -5.84
CA GLU A 57 9.11 -9.54 -7.30
C GLU A 57 9.95 -8.49 -8.05
N GLU A 58 11.01 -7.96 -7.40
CA GLU A 58 11.90 -6.93 -7.96
C GLU A 58 11.17 -5.65 -8.38
N HIS A 59 10.05 -5.33 -7.72
CA HIS A 59 9.21 -4.17 -8.01
C HIS A 59 9.18 -3.18 -6.84
N PRO A 60 9.24 -1.85 -7.06
CA PRO A 60 9.07 -0.87 -5.99
C PRO A 60 7.72 -1.01 -5.29
N GLU A 61 7.66 -0.77 -3.98
CA GLU A 61 6.35 -0.68 -3.32
C GLU A 61 5.61 0.58 -3.78
N ILE A 62 4.29 0.49 -3.90
CA ILE A 62 3.44 1.55 -4.43
C ILE A 62 2.70 2.23 -3.27
N ILE A 63 2.80 3.55 -3.22
CA ILE A 63 2.07 4.41 -2.31
C ILE A 63 0.99 5.16 -3.08
N SER A 64 -0.18 5.38 -2.47
CA SER A 64 -1.20 6.27 -3.01
C SER A 64 -1.88 7.06 -1.90
N MET A 65 -2.51 8.17 -2.24
CA MET A 65 -3.24 9.02 -1.31
C MET A 65 -4.64 9.35 -1.84
N ALA A 66 -5.65 9.23 -0.99
CA ALA A 66 -7.03 9.57 -1.31
C ALA A 66 -7.80 10.04 -0.07
N ASP A 67 -8.95 10.68 -0.25
CA ASP A 67 -9.79 11.11 0.88
C ASP A 67 -10.53 9.92 1.53
N ASP A 68 -10.60 8.79 0.82
CA ASP A 68 -11.26 7.55 1.23
C ASP A 68 -10.30 6.36 1.25
N ALA A 69 -10.44 5.50 2.26
CA ALA A 69 -9.56 4.35 2.46
C ALA A 69 -9.87 3.20 1.47
N GLU A 70 -11.13 3.00 1.11
CA GLU A 70 -11.50 1.95 0.16
C GLU A 70 -11.03 2.33 -1.26
N GLU A 71 -11.12 3.61 -1.63
CA GLU A 71 -10.60 4.10 -2.91
C GLU A 71 -9.09 3.86 -3.05
N VAL A 72 -8.30 4.20 -2.02
CA VAL A 72 -6.84 4.00 -2.07
C VAL A 72 -6.49 2.51 -2.10
N LEU A 73 -7.18 1.68 -1.31
CA LEU A 73 -6.95 0.24 -1.28
C LEU A 73 -7.34 -0.44 -2.59
N ALA A 74 -8.47 -0.07 -3.20
CA ALA A 74 -8.91 -0.63 -4.48
C ALA A 74 -7.94 -0.28 -5.63
N LEU A 75 -7.42 0.94 -5.64
CA LEU A 75 -6.39 1.34 -6.60
C LEU A 75 -5.11 0.53 -6.41
N LEU A 76 -4.63 0.41 -5.17
CA LEU A 76 -3.40 -0.33 -4.88
C LEU A 76 -3.56 -1.83 -5.15
N GLN A 77 -4.72 -2.41 -4.87
CA GLN A 77 -5.04 -3.78 -5.23
C GLN A 77 -4.93 -4.00 -6.73
N HIS A 78 -5.56 -3.13 -7.53
CA HIS A 78 -5.48 -3.20 -8.99
C HIS A 78 -4.03 -3.13 -9.49
N LEU A 79 -3.22 -2.23 -8.93
CA LEU A 79 -1.83 -2.08 -9.33
C LEU A 79 -0.97 -3.27 -8.90
N ALA A 80 -1.17 -3.78 -7.68
CA ALA A 80 -0.50 -4.96 -7.19
C ALA A 80 -0.85 -6.20 -8.03
N ASP A 81 -2.12 -6.37 -8.42
CA ASP A 81 -2.54 -7.45 -9.31
C ASP A 81 -1.88 -7.35 -10.69
N GLU A 82 -1.72 -6.14 -11.26
CA GLU A 82 -0.98 -5.98 -12.52
C GLU A 82 0.50 -6.38 -12.36
N VAL A 83 1.11 -6.15 -11.19
CA VAL A 83 2.48 -6.58 -10.91
C VAL A 83 2.54 -8.11 -10.74
N ILE A 84 1.79 -8.66 -9.77
CA ILE A 84 1.89 -10.08 -9.39
C ILE A 84 1.31 -11.01 -10.46
N VAL A 85 0.14 -10.70 -11.01
CA VAL A 85 -0.57 -11.60 -11.94
C VAL A 85 -0.12 -11.39 -13.38
N HIS A 86 0.24 -10.16 -13.74
CA HIS A 86 0.60 -9.81 -15.12
C HIS A 86 2.09 -9.51 -15.34
N GLY A 87 2.93 -9.58 -14.30
CA GLY A 87 4.37 -9.37 -14.38
C GLY A 87 4.73 -7.95 -14.80
N ARG A 88 3.85 -6.99 -14.53
CA ARG A 88 4.04 -5.61 -14.93
C ARG A 88 5.04 -4.93 -14.01
N ILE A 89 5.88 -4.06 -14.58
CA ILE A 89 6.77 -3.20 -13.80
C ILE A 89 6.37 -1.74 -13.97
N PHE A 90 6.10 -1.07 -12.85
CA PHE A 90 5.86 0.35 -12.79
C PHE A 90 7.16 1.07 -12.37
N GLU A 91 7.55 2.03 -13.19
CA GLU A 91 8.65 2.96 -12.97
C GLU A 91 8.11 4.38 -13.01
N SER A 92 8.90 5.32 -12.49
CA SER A 92 8.62 6.75 -12.53
C SER A 92 8.26 7.24 -13.93
N GLY A 93 7.21 8.06 -14.00
CA GLY A 93 6.66 8.58 -15.24
C GLY A 93 5.18 8.30 -15.38
N THR A 94 4.66 8.53 -16.58
CA THR A 94 3.24 8.35 -16.89
C THR A 94 3.02 7.04 -17.62
N GLN A 95 2.11 6.21 -17.10
CA GLN A 95 1.78 4.91 -17.66
C GLN A 95 0.26 4.70 -17.71
N SER A 96 -0.18 3.76 -18.55
CA SER A 96 -1.59 3.38 -18.65
C SER A 96 -1.85 2.00 -18.06
N THR A 97 -2.85 1.83 -17.22
CA THR A 97 -3.34 0.52 -16.77
C THR A 97 -4.56 0.08 -17.57
N THR A 98 -5.03 -1.14 -17.31
CA THR A 98 -6.28 -1.67 -17.86
C THR A 98 -7.47 -0.73 -17.60
N PHE A 99 -7.54 -0.08 -16.43
CA PHE A 99 -8.64 0.82 -16.07
C PHE A 99 -8.32 2.31 -16.20
N PHE A 100 -7.06 2.70 -16.07
CA PHE A 100 -6.65 4.10 -16.06
C PHE A 100 -5.78 4.40 -17.27
N LYS A 101 -6.26 5.28 -18.15
CA LYS A 101 -5.48 5.69 -19.34
C LYS A 101 -4.19 6.42 -18.99
N GLU A 102 -4.17 7.08 -17.83
CA GLU A 102 -3.04 7.88 -17.41
C GLU A 102 -2.91 7.82 -15.88
N VAL A 103 -1.83 7.18 -15.44
CA VAL A 103 -1.41 7.05 -14.05
C VAL A 103 0.01 7.58 -13.96
N ARG A 104 0.24 8.51 -13.03
CA ARG A 104 1.55 9.10 -12.82
C ARG A 104 2.22 8.42 -11.64
N PHE A 105 3.44 7.95 -11.86
CA PHE A 105 4.32 7.40 -10.83
C PHE A 105 5.48 8.37 -10.60
N LEU A 106 5.81 8.61 -9.33
CA LEU A 106 6.88 9.49 -8.90
C LEU A 106 7.73 8.75 -7.88
N GLU A 107 9.04 8.86 -7.95
CA GLU A 107 9.91 8.41 -6.85
C GLU A 107 9.48 9.12 -5.58
N PHE A 108 9.37 8.36 -4.50
CA PHE A 108 8.89 8.89 -3.24
C PHE A 108 9.71 8.29 -2.10
N ASP A 109 10.12 9.12 -1.16
CA ASP A 109 10.81 8.66 0.05
C ASP A 109 9.85 8.84 1.21
N LEU A 110 9.31 7.72 1.72
CA LEU A 110 8.38 7.72 2.85
C LEU A 110 8.99 6.99 4.03
N ASP A 111 9.22 7.74 5.09
CA ASP A 111 9.57 7.15 6.39
C ASP A 111 8.31 6.56 7.05
N LEU A 112 8.11 5.25 6.85
CA LEU A 112 7.05 4.48 7.48
C LEU A 112 7.44 3.91 8.86
N SER A 113 8.60 4.27 9.41
CA SER A 113 9.04 3.78 10.73
C SER A 113 8.06 4.12 11.85
N VAL A 114 7.26 5.18 11.67
CA VAL A 114 6.19 5.58 12.59
C VAL A 114 5.14 4.49 12.82
N LEU A 115 4.94 3.59 11.86
CA LEU A 115 4.01 2.46 11.98
C LEU A 115 4.59 1.34 12.85
N GLY A 116 5.91 1.29 13.04
CA GLY A 116 6.59 0.40 13.99
C GLY A 116 6.55 -1.11 13.66
N PHE A 117 5.86 -1.52 12.59
CA PHE A 117 5.75 -2.93 12.18
C PHE A 117 6.25 -3.20 10.75
N ILE A 118 6.54 -2.18 9.94
CA ILE A 118 6.86 -2.34 8.51
C ILE A 118 8.14 -3.15 8.30
N ASP A 119 9.22 -2.81 9.02
CA ASP A 119 10.49 -3.56 8.96
C ASP A 119 10.31 -5.03 9.32
N GLU A 120 9.43 -5.32 10.29
CA GLU A 120 9.10 -6.68 10.68
C GLU A 120 8.33 -7.38 9.56
N VAL A 121 7.30 -6.76 8.97
CA VAL A 121 6.56 -7.35 7.84
C VAL A 121 7.50 -7.67 6.67
N LEU A 122 8.37 -6.72 6.30
CA LEU A 122 9.32 -6.82 5.18
C LEU A 122 10.58 -7.63 5.49
N GLN A 123 10.72 -8.16 6.72
CA GLN A 123 11.85 -9.01 7.13
C GLN A 123 13.23 -8.37 6.89
N GLY A 124 13.33 -7.05 7.07
CA GLY A 124 14.57 -6.28 6.88
C GLY A 124 14.91 -5.97 5.41
N LEU A 125 14.00 -6.23 4.46
CA LEU A 125 14.11 -5.66 3.12
C LEU A 125 14.00 -4.14 3.21
N ASN A 126 14.79 -3.45 2.38
CA ASN A 126 14.71 -2.00 2.21
C ASN A 126 14.09 -1.69 0.84
N PRO A 127 12.76 -1.56 0.77
CA PRO A 127 12.07 -1.34 -0.50
C PRO A 127 12.37 0.04 -1.08
N GLU A 128 12.37 0.13 -2.40
CA GLU A 128 12.16 1.39 -3.10
C GLU A 128 10.66 1.70 -3.13
N TRP A 129 10.30 2.98 -3.09
CA TRP A 129 8.89 3.40 -3.11
C TRP A 129 8.59 4.33 -4.29
N ILE A 130 7.42 4.11 -4.90
CA ILE A 130 6.86 5.00 -5.91
C ILE A 130 5.46 5.45 -5.51
N MET A 131 5.22 6.76 -5.60
CA MET A 131 3.90 7.33 -5.38
C MET A 131 3.11 7.31 -6.69
N CYS A 132 1.96 6.66 -6.64
CA CYS A 132 0.95 6.63 -7.68
C CYS A 132 -0.05 7.77 -7.49
N GLN A 133 -0.33 8.49 -8.57
CA GLN A 133 -1.35 9.52 -8.65
C GLN A 133 -2.24 9.26 -9.87
N VAL A 134 -3.51 8.99 -9.61
CA VAL A 134 -4.54 8.89 -10.65
C VAL A 134 -5.26 10.23 -10.74
N SER A 135 -5.19 10.88 -11.90
CA SER A 135 -5.97 12.09 -12.12
C SER A 135 -7.41 11.72 -12.43
N THR A 136 -8.34 12.09 -11.55
CA THR A 136 -9.78 12.09 -11.86
C THR A 136 -10.18 13.30 -12.72
N ASN A 137 -9.26 14.24 -12.98
CA ASN A 137 -9.52 15.48 -13.71
C ASN A 137 -8.37 15.81 -14.69
N PRO A 138 -8.50 15.50 -16.00
CA PRO A 138 -7.43 15.64 -16.99
C PRO A 138 -6.89 17.07 -17.18
N ARG A 139 -7.45 18.08 -16.52
CA ARG A 139 -6.95 19.46 -16.49
C ARG A 139 -5.81 19.72 -15.50
N LEU A 140 -5.61 18.85 -14.51
CA LEU A 140 -4.57 19.01 -13.48
C LEU A 140 -3.21 18.42 -13.90
N MET A 141 -3.15 17.66 -14.99
CA MET A 141 -1.90 17.07 -15.51
C MET A 141 -0.94 18.09 -16.13
N ASN A 142 -1.39 19.32 -16.35
CA ASN A 142 -0.58 20.43 -16.85
C ASN A 142 -0.09 21.39 -15.75
N ALA A 143 -0.38 21.11 -14.48
CA ALA A 143 0.20 21.88 -13.39
C ALA A 143 1.60 21.31 -13.08
N GLU A 144 2.60 21.82 -13.80
CA GLU A 144 3.94 21.92 -13.23
C GLU A 144 3.85 22.67 -11.89
N ASP A 145 4.64 22.21 -10.93
CA ASP A 145 4.87 22.75 -9.60
C ASP A 145 3.71 22.71 -8.59
N THR A 146 3.82 21.78 -7.63
CA THR A 146 3.54 22.16 -6.23
C THR A 146 4.43 21.38 -5.28
N GLU A 147 5.34 22.12 -4.63
CA GLU A 147 6.21 21.71 -3.53
C GLU A 147 5.44 20.95 -2.43
N LEU A 148 5.54 19.62 -2.42
CA LEU A 148 5.20 18.73 -1.31
C LEU A 148 6.27 17.64 -1.41
N VAL A 149 7.37 17.62 -0.64
CA VAL A 149 7.48 17.56 0.82
C VAL A 149 8.90 18.04 1.18
N SER A 150 9.06 19.23 1.76
CA SER A 150 10.33 19.63 2.41
C SER A 150 10.11 20.55 3.61
N ARG A 151 8.90 20.54 4.19
CA ARG A 151 8.61 21.32 5.40
C ARG A 151 7.77 20.49 6.35
N ASN A 152 8.46 19.78 7.23
CA ASN A 152 8.25 19.72 8.68
C ASN A 152 8.74 18.38 9.23
N VAL A 153 10.06 18.18 9.19
CA VAL A 153 10.75 17.41 10.23
C VAL A 153 11.70 18.40 10.89
N ALA A 154 11.19 19.06 11.92
CA ALA A 154 11.94 19.84 12.89
C ALA A 154 11.36 19.55 14.27
#